data_AF-A0A2Z3I8A0-F1
#
_entry.id   AF-A0A2Z3I8A0-F1
#
_cell.length_a   1.000
_cell.length_b   1.000
_cell.length_c   1.000
_cell.angle_alpha   90.00
_cell.angle_beta   90.00
_cell.angle_gamma   90.00
#
_symmetry.space_group_name_H-M   'P 1'
#
loop_
_entity.id
_entity.type
_entity.pdbx_description
1 polymer ?
#
loop_
_entity_poly.entity_id
_entity_poly.type
_entity_poly.pdbx_seq_one_letter_code
_entity_poly.pdbx_strand_id
1 'polypeptide(L)' 'MCDCRKIYTEKLREKTGDPEARLREAVMYSHSDNKLTSCLTITATYRKKNKKGELNKKESSTDIACSDCPFCGEKVE' A
#
# COMPACT_ATOMS: atom_id res chain seq x y z
N MET A 1 -19.41 1.03 3.21
CA MET A 1 -18.41 0.59 2.20
C MET A 1 -17.31 1.64 2.14
N CYS A 2 -16.07 1.31 2.49
CA CYS A 2 -14.92 2.23 2.49
C CYS A 2 -14.40 2.38 1.04
N ASP A 3 -14.59 3.54 0.40
CA ASP A 3 -13.98 3.86 -0.93
C ASP A 3 -12.49 4.25 -0.84
N CYS A 4 -11.95 4.09 0.36
CA CYS A 4 -10.59 4.29 0.81
C CYS A 4 -9.54 3.79 -0.18
N ARG A 5 -9.64 2.54 -0.63
CA ARG A 5 -8.69 1.97 -1.58
C ARG A 5 -8.63 2.75 -2.90
N LYS A 6 -9.77 3.21 -3.42
CA LYS A 6 -9.85 3.95 -4.68
C LYS A 6 -9.19 5.32 -4.53
N ILE A 7 -9.57 6.05 -3.49
CA ILE A 7 -9.03 7.39 -3.18
C ILE A 7 -7.50 7.34 -3.04
N TYR A 8 -6.97 6.38 -2.28
CA TYR A 8 -5.53 6.29 -2.06
C TYR A 8 -4.77 5.76 -3.27
N THR A 9 -5.40 4.93 -4.11
CA THR A 9 -4.80 4.53 -5.39
C THR A 9 -4.69 5.71 -6.33
N GLU A 10 -5.71 6.58 -6.41
CA GLU A 10 -5.67 7.81 -7.21
C GLU A 10 -4.57 8.75 -6.70
N LYS A 11 -4.50 9.02 -5.39
CA LYS A 11 -3.43 9.81 -4.79
C LYS A 11 -2.04 9.23 -5.05
N LEU A 12 -1.88 7.90 -5.02
CA LEU A 12 -0.63 7.23 -5.35
C LEU A 12 -0.22 7.50 -6.79
N ARG A 13 -1.16 7.40 -7.74
CA ARG A 13 -0.92 7.68 -9.16
C ARG A 13 -0.58 9.15 -9.40
N GLU A 14 -1.29 10.07 -8.76
CA GLU A 14 -0.99 11.51 -8.85
C GLU A 14 0.42 11.81 -8.32
N LYS A 15 0.77 11.28 -7.14
CA LYS A 15 2.08 11.53 -6.51
C LYS A 15 3.24 10.90 -7.26
N THR A 16 3.05 9.71 -7.82
CA THR A 16 4.10 8.98 -8.56
C THR A 16 4.16 9.39 -10.03
N GLY A 17 3.07 9.93 -10.57
CA GLY A 17 2.87 10.11 -12.01
C GLY A 17 2.83 8.80 -12.78
N ASP A 18 2.59 7.67 -12.10
CA ASP A 18 2.50 6.34 -12.72
C ASP A 18 1.03 5.90 -12.77
N PRO A 19 0.40 5.84 -13.96
CA PRO A 19 -1.00 5.43 -14.09
C PRO A 19 -1.24 3.96 -13.71
N GLU A 20 -0.18 3.14 -13.69
CA GLU A 20 -0.25 1.73 -13.33
C GLU A 20 0.04 1.48 -11.84
N ALA A 21 0.30 2.54 -11.07
CA ALA A 21 0.50 2.41 -9.64
C ALA A 21 -0.75 1.81 -8.96
N ARG A 22 -0.53 0.91 -8.02
CA ARG A 22 -1.58 0.11 -7.36
C ARG A 22 -1.26 -0.17 -5.90
N LEU A 23 -2.32 -0.27 -5.12
CA LEU A 23 -2.29 -0.72 -3.73
C LEU A 23 -2.80 -2.16 -3.64
N ARG A 24 -2.04 -3.00 -2.92
CA ARG A 24 -2.43 -4.34 -2.50
C ARG A 24 -2.52 -4.37 -0.98
N GLU A 25 -3.59 -4.95 -0.47
CA GLU A 25 -3.81 -5.16 0.95
C GLU A 25 -3.59 -6.65 1.23
N ALA A 26 -2.82 -6.95 2.26
CA ALA A 26 -2.59 -8.31 2.73
C ALA A 26 -2.66 -8.31 4.25
N VAL A 27 -3.44 -9.21 4.83
CA VAL A 27 -3.38 -9.48 6.27
C VAL A 27 -2.21 -10.42 6.50
N MET A 28 -1.17 -9.91 7.17
CA MET A 28 -0.04 -10.73 7.57
C MET A 28 -0.27 -11.21 9.00
N TYR A 29 -0.12 -12.50 9.21
CA TYR A 29 -0.18 -13.09 10.54
C TYR A 29 1.25 -13.27 11.05
N SER A 30 1.60 -12.58 12.12
CA SER A 30 2.83 -12.81 12.86
C SER A 30 2.55 -13.70 14.05
N HIS A 31 3.41 -14.69 14.26
CA HIS A 31 3.40 -15.50 15.47
C HIS A 31 4.55 -15.03 16.36
N SER A 32 4.21 -14.41 17.49
CA SER A 32 5.18 -13.99 18.51
C SER A 32 4.57 -14.25 19.89
N ASP A 33 5.36 -14.74 20.83
CA ASP A 33 4.93 -15.02 22.22
C ASP A 33 3.63 -15.85 22.35
N ASN A 34 3.50 -16.94 21.57
CA ASN A 34 2.31 -17.82 21.54
C ASN A 34 0.98 -17.10 21.24
N LYS A 35 1.04 -15.90 20.64
CA LYS A 35 -0.13 -15.16 20.18
C LYS A 35 -0.05 -14.94 18.68
N LEU A 36 -1.11 -15.32 17.98
CA LEU A 36 -1.30 -14.98 16.58
C LEU A 36 -1.76 -13.52 16.52
N THR A 37 -0.93 -12.64 15.96
CA THR A 37 -1.28 -11.23 15.76
C THR A 37 -1.42 -10.98 14.26
N SER A 38 -2.58 -10.49 13.84
CA SER A 38 -2.80 -10.05 12.46
C SER A 38 -2.46 -8.56 12.33
N CYS A 39 -1.61 -8.23 11.35
CA CYS A 39 -1.35 -6.86 10.95
C CYS A 39 -1.84 -6.65 9.52
N LEU A 40 -2.58 -5.57 9.28
CA LEU A 40 -2.90 -5.17 7.93
C LEU A 40 -1.64 -4.60 7.28
N THR A 41 -1.20 -5.19 6.19
CA THR A 41 -0.09 -4.66 5.40
C THR A 41 -0.62 -4.11 4.10
N ILE A 42 -0.22 -2.88 3.78
CA ILE A 42 -0.50 -2.25 2.50
C ILE A 42 0.78 -2.17 1.70
N THR A 43 0.81 -2.87 0.58
CA THR A 43 1.90 -2.83 -0.39
C THR A 43 1.53 -1.85 -1.51
N ALA A 44 2.31 -0.79 -1.64
CA ALA A 44 2.22 0.13 -2.78
C ALA A 44 3.25 -0.26 -3.84
N THR A 45 2.78 -0.65 -5.02
CA THR A 45 3.63 -0.93 -6.19
C THR A 45 3.52 0.20 -7.20
N TYR A 46 4.67 0.75 -7.62
CA TYR A 46 4.75 1.87 -8.56
C TYR A 46 6.10 1.87 -9.29
N ARG A 47 6.18 2.54 -10.45
CA ARG A 47 7.43 2.78 -11.18
C ARG A 47 8.02 4.13 -10.77
N LYS A 48 9.31 4.15 -10.42
CA LYS A 48 10.03 5.39 -10.13
C LYS A 48 10.33 6.14 -11.42
N LYS A 49 10.29 7.46 -11.37
CA LYS A 49 10.80 8.31 -12.46
C LYS A 49 12.33 8.31 -12.46
N ASN A 50 12.93 8.28 -13.65
CA ASN A 50 14.36 8.47 -13.82
C ASN A 50 14.72 9.98 -13.78
N LYS A 51 16.01 10.32 -13.90
CA LYS A 51 16.47 11.72 -13.92
C LYS A 51 15.93 12.54 -15.11
N LYS A 52 15.39 11.89 -16.14
CA LYS A 52 14.76 12.50 -17.32
C LYS A 52 13.24 12.63 -17.19
N GLY A 53 12.66 12.19 -16.06
CA GLY A 53 11.22 12.24 -15.80
C GLY A 53 10.41 11.05 -16.35
N GLU A 54 11.06 10.09 -17.00
CA GLU A 54 10.39 8.90 -17.58
C GLU A 54 10.21 7.81 -16.53
N LEU A 55 9.12 7.04 -16.61
CA LEU A 55 8.88 5.90 -15.73
C LEU A 55 9.87 4.77 -16.02
N ASN A 56 10.51 4.23 -14.97
CA ASN A 56 11.38 3.09 -15.09
C ASN A 56 10.62 1.83 -15.49
N LYS A 57 11.26 0.93 -16.26
CA LYS A 57 10.69 -0.38 -16.60
C LYS A 57 10.49 -1.31 -15.39
N LYS A 58 11.26 -1.09 -14.31
CA LYS A 58 11.19 -1.88 -13.09
C LYS A 58 10.18 -1.28 -12.12
N GLU A 59 9.28 -2.12 -11.61
CA GLU A 59 8.41 -1.79 -10.50
C GLU A 59 9.23 -1.68 -9.20
N SER A 60 8.80 -0.79 -8.31
CA SER A 60 9.24 -0.69 -6.93
C SER A 60 8.04 -0.95 -6.03
N SER A 61 8.23 -1.68 -4.94
CA SER A 61 7.20 -1.90 -3.93
C SER A 61 7.67 -1.35 -2.59
N THR A 62 6.74 -0.80 -1.83
CA THR A 62 6.95 -0.46 -0.42
C THR A 62 5.80 -1.00 0.40
N ASP A 63 6.12 -1.59 1.53
CA ASP A 63 5.15 -2.17 2.45
C ASP A 63 4.96 -1.24 3.65
N ILE A 64 3.71 -1.09 4.07
CA ILE A 64 3.33 -0.32 5.25
C ILE A 64 2.50 -1.25 6.13
N ALA A 65 3.11 -1.75 7.19
CA ALA A 65 2.41 -2.48 8.23
C ALA A 65 1.62 -1.49 9.09
N CYS A 66 0.32 -1.70 9.17
CA CYS A 66 -0.62 -0.86 9.91
C CYS A 66 -1.36 -1.73 10.93
N SER A 67 -1.39 -1.26 12.17
CA SER A 67 -2.18 -1.89 13.24
C SER A 67 -3.68 -1.69 13.04
N ASP A 68 -4.05 -0.62 12.33
CA ASP A 68 -5.40 -0.18 12.02
C ASP A 68 -5.49 0.15 10.52
N CYS A 69 -6.69 0.31 9.95
CA CYS A 69 -6.83 0.71 8.55
C CYS A 69 -6.22 2.12 8.35
N PRO A 70 -5.11 2.29 7.60
CA PRO A 70 -4.44 3.59 7.44
C PRO A 70 -5.25 4.56 6.57
N PHE A 71 -6.40 4.13 6.06
CA PHE A 71 -7.25 4.92 5.19
C PHE A 71 -8.46 5.52 5.89
N CYS A 72 -9.09 4.80 6.83
CA CYS A 72 -10.25 5.29 7.58
C CYS A 72 -10.03 5.33 9.10
N GLY A 73 -8.93 4.77 9.61
CA GLY A 73 -8.67 4.67 11.04
C GLY A 73 -9.53 3.65 11.79
N GLU A 74 -10.39 2.90 11.09
CA GLU A 74 -11.12 1.80 11.70
C GLU A 74 -10.20 0.62 11.99
N LYS A 75 -10.45 -0.03 13.12
CA LYS A 75 -9.82 -1.31 13.41
C LYS A 75 -10.26 -2.32 12.36
N VAL A 76 -9.29 -3.09 11.88
CA VAL A 76 -9.55 -4.26 11.05
C VAL A 76 -10.04 -5.34 12.01
N GLU A 77 -11.34 -5.32 12.33
CA GLU A 77 -12.00 -6.41 13.07
C GLU A 77 -12.14 -7.67 12.20
#